data_AF-C7XD15-F1
#
_entry.id   AF-C7XD15-F1
#
_cell.length_a   1.000
_cell.length_b   1.000
_cell.length_c   1.000
_cell.angle_alpha   90.00
_cell.angle_beta   90.00
_cell.angle_gamma   90.00
#
_symmetry.space_group_name_H-M   'P 1'
#
loop_
_entity.id
_entity.type
_entity.pdbx_description
1 polymer ?
#
loop_
_entity_poly.entity_id
_entity_poly.type
_entity_poly.pdbx_seq_one_letter_code
_entity_poly.pdbx_strand_id
1 'polypeptide(L)'
;MNILVTGCSRGVGLEICKVFLEQCHVVYGVARSHTEEFKALEAEYAGKLFFKSVDLSDSEGVRKAIFKEFVGNKIVLHAYVNNAAMAYDDIVTNLNLDRLKAMYDVNVFTPMMMTKYAIRNMLLHHTRGAIVHISSISAHTGYKGLAMYAASKGALEAFSKDTAREWGWLRHSLECCSSGIYGDHHEFNAY
;
A
#
# COMPACT_ATOMS: atom_id res chain seq x y z
N MET A 1 -15.47 -9.49 1.96
CA MET A 1 -14.60 -8.70 2.86
C MET A 1 -14.32 -7.35 2.22
N ASN A 2 -14.07 -6.29 3.01
CA ASN A 2 -13.69 -4.96 2.50
C ASN A 2 -12.16 -4.81 2.57
N ILE A 3 -11.55 -4.48 1.44
CA ILE A 3 -10.10 -4.47 1.27
C ILE A 3 -9.66 -3.12 0.73
N LEU A 4 -8.74 -2.46 1.43
CA LEU A 4 -8.13 -1.20 0.99
C LEU A 4 -6.85 -1.51 0.23
N VAL A 5 -6.72 -1.00 -1.00
CA VAL A 5 -5.52 -1.21 -1.84
C VAL A 5 -4.99 0.14 -2.31
N THR A 6 -3.71 0.40 -2.08
CA THR A 6 -3.02 1.62 -2.57
C THR A 6 -2.25 1.34 -3.85
N GLY A 7 -2.11 2.34 -4.72
CA GLY A 7 -1.47 2.16 -6.04
C GLY A 7 -2.28 1.24 -6.95
N CYS A 8 -3.61 1.25 -6.82
CA CYS A 8 -4.50 0.27 -7.42
C CYS A 8 -4.70 0.41 -8.95
N SER A 9 -4.30 1.54 -9.54
CA SER A 9 -4.73 1.92 -10.89
C SER A 9 -3.94 1.26 -12.02
N ARG A 10 -2.81 0.58 -11.73
CA ARG A 10 -1.96 -0.04 -12.76
C ARG A 10 -1.06 -1.13 -12.18
N GLY A 11 -0.50 -1.95 -13.06
CA GLY A 11 0.52 -2.94 -12.72
C GLY A 11 0.05 -3.91 -11.64
N VAL A 12 0.95 -4.23 -10.71
CA VAL A 12 0.70 -5.14 -9.58
C VAL A 12 -0.54 -4.74 -8.78
N GLY A 13 -0.78 -3.45 -8.56
CA GLY A 13 -1.94 -3.00 -7.80
C GLY A 13 -3.28 -3.29 -8.48
N LEU A 14 -3.33 -3.18 -9.81
CA LEU A 14 -4.53 -3.49 -10.60
C LEU A 14 -4.83 -4.98 -10.55
N GLU A 15 -3.82 -5.83 -10.71
CA GLU A 15 -3.97 -7.29 -10.63
C GLU A 15 -4.38 -7.74 -9.21
N ILE A 16 -3.82 -7.12 -8.16
CA ILE A 16 -4.28 -7.36 -6.78
C ILE A 16 -5.77 -7.04 -6.63
N CYS A 17 -6.23 -5.90 -7.16
CA CYS A 17 -7.65 -5.56 -7.14
C CYS A 17 -8.49 -6.62 -7.86
N LYS A 18 -8.07 -7.03 -9.06
CA LYS A 18 -8.77 -8.04 -9.86
C LYS A 18 -8.90 -9.38 -9.12
N VAL A 19 -7.81 -9.90 -8.55
CA VAL A 19 -7.82 -11.16 -7.78
C VAL A 19 -8.80 -11.09 -6.59
N PHE A 20 -8.83 -9.97 -5.87
CA PHE A 20 -9.79 -9.82 -4.77
C PHE A 20 -11.25 -9.73 -5.24
N LEU A 21 -11.50 -9.07 -6.36
CA LEU A 21 -12.84 -8.96 -6.95
C LEU A 21 -13.36 -10.32 -7.45
N GLU A 22 -12.51 -11.12 -8.09
CA GLU A 22 -12.81 -12.50 -8.51
C GLU A 22 -13.21 -13.39 -7.31
N GLN A 23 -12.63 -13.12 -6.13
CA GLN A 23 -12.98 -13.79 -4.86
C GLN A 23 -14.20 -13.18 -4.16
N CYS A 24 -15.00 -12.38 -4.87
CA CYS A 24 -16.20 -11.71 -4.37
C CYS A 24 -15.93 -10.76 -3.19
N HIS A 25 -14.73 -10.17 -3.09
CA HIS A 25 -14.47 -9.11 -2.13
C HIS A 25 -14.88 -7.73 -2.66
N VAL A 26 -14.97 -6.77 -1.75
CA VAL A 26 -15.19 -5.35 -2.04
C VAL A 26 -13.86 -4.64 -1.89
N VAL A 27 -13.45 -3.92 -2.92
CA VAL A 27 -12.14 -3.28 -3.01
C VAL A 27 -12.29 -1.77 -3.03
N TYR A 28 -11.59 -1.13 -2.10
CA TYR A 28 -11.45 0.32 -1.99
C TYR A 28 -10.07 0.68 -2.52
N GLY A 29 -10.01 1.11 -3.77
CA GLY A 29 -8.80 1.48 -4.47
C GLY A 29 -8.42 2.95 -4.25
N VAL A 30 -7.14 3.18 -3.94
CA VAL A 30 -6.55 4.51 -3.81
C VAL A 30 -5.36 4.64 -4.76
N ALA A 31 -5.38 5.64 -5.63
CA ALA A 31 -4.25 6.02 -6.46
C ALA A 31 -4.34 7.51 -6.84
N ARG A 32 -3.34 8.06 -7.53
CA ARG A 32 -3.42 9.44 -8.05
C ARG A 32 -4.34 9.52 -9.26
N SER A 33 -4.15 8.63 -10.23
CA SER A 33 -4.83 8.67 -11.52
C SER A 33 -5.92 7.60 -11.62
N HIS A 34 -7.07 7.98 -12.18
CA HIS A 34 -8.15 7.05 -12.53
C HIS A 34 -7.95 6.60 -13.99
N THR A 35 -7.15 5.55 -14.18
CA THR A 35 -6.76 5.02 -15.50
C THR A 35 -7.93 4.32 -16.20
N GLU A 36 -7.86 4.18 -17.52
CA GLU A 36 -8.91 3.52 -18.30
C GLU A 36 -9.02 2.03 -17.97
N GLU A 37 -7.90 1.37 -17.67
CA GLU A 37 -7.88 -0.03 -17.23
C GLU A 37 -8.61 -0.22 -15.90
N PHE A 38 -8.44 0.71 -14.95
CA PHE A 38 -9.15 0.65 -13.68
C PHE A 38 -10.63 0.95 -13.84
N LYS A 39 -11.01 1.89 -14.71
CA LYS A 39 -12.42 2.18 -15.03
C LYS A 39 -13.11 0.97 -15.67
N ALA A 40 -12.42 0.28 -16.57
CA ALA A 40 -12.95 -0.94 -17.19
C ALA A 40 -13.21 -2.03 -16.12
N LEU A 41 -12.27 -2.22 -15.19
CA LEU A 41 -12.44 -3.15 -14.06
C LEU A 41 -13.57 -2.70 -13.11
N GLU A 42 -13.71 -1.40 -12.85
CA GLU A 42 -14.79 -0.85 -12.02
C GLU A 42 -16.17 -1.09 -12.67
N ALA A 43 -16.27 -0.95 -13.99
CA ALA A 43 -17.48 -1.25 -14.74
C ALA A 43 -17.84 -2.74 -14.73
N GLU A 44 -16.85 -3.63 -14.84
CA GLU A 44 -17.04 -5.09 -14.77
C GLU A 44 -17.55 -5.53 -13.38
N TYR A 45 -17.03 -4.91 -12.31
CA TYR A 45 -17.36 -5.23 -10.92
C TYR A 45 -18.16 -4.11 -10.23
N ALA A 46 -19.20 -3.63 -10.92
CA ALA A 46 -20.04 -2.54 -10.44
C ALA A 46 -20.56 -2.79 -9.01
N GLY A 47 -20.36 -1.81 -8.12
CA GLY A 47 -20.77 -1.88 -6.71
C GLY A 47 -19.83 -2.69 -5.80
N LYS A 48 -18.76 -3.28 -6.33
CA LYS A 48 -17.71 -3.97 -5.54
C LYS A 48 -16.34 -3.30 -5.63
N LEU A 49 -16.06 -2.53 -6.67
CA LEU A 49 -14.85 -1.73 -6.78
C LEU A 49 -15.19 -0.25 -6.61
N PHE A 50 -14.41 0.45 -5.78
CA PHE A 50 -14.55 1.88 -5.55
C PHE A 50 -13.20 2.56 -5.71
N PHE A 51 -13.19 3.75 -6.32
CA PHE A 51 -11.99 4.56 -6.48
C PHE A 51 -11.98 5.84 -5.66
N LYS A 52 -10.82 6.22 -5.11
CA LYS A 52 -10.55 7.56 -4.57
C LYS A 52 -9.19 8.05 -5.07
N SER A 53 -9.19 9.23 -5.69
CA SER A 53 -7.95 9.93 -6.06
C SER A 53 -7.32 10.56 -4.81
N VAL A 54 -6.09 10.13 -4.47
CA VAL A 54 -5.32 10.67 -3.34
C VAL A 54 -3.83 10.70 -3.69
N ASP A 55 -3.18 11.82 -3.40
CA ASP A 55 -1.72 11.89 -3.38
C ASP A 55 -1.20 11.39 -2.03
N LEU A 56 -0.44 10.29 -2.07
CA LEU A 56 0.10 9.63 -0.88
C LEU A 56 1.40 10.27 -0.38
N SER A 57 1.87 11.36 -0.99
CA SER A 57 2.96 12.17 -0.41
C SER A 57 2.48 13.04 0.78
N ASP A 58 1.18 13.33 0.89
CA ASP A 58 0.61 14.02 2.06
C ASP A 58 0.20 13.01 3.14
N SER A 59 1.18 12.58 3.93
CA SER A 59 0.98 11.59 5.01
C SER A 59 0.07 12.07 6.15
N GLU A 60 -0.16 13.38 6.28
CA GLU A 60 -1.12 13.94 7.26
C GLU A 60 -2.56 13.90 6.70
N GLY A 61 -2.70 14.22 5.42
CA GLY A 61 -3.98 14.26 4.70
C GLY A 61 -4.66 12.90 4.56
N VAL A 62 -3.90 11.79 4.54
CA VAL A 62 -4.46 10.44 4.34
C VAL A 62 -5.53 10.07 5.37
N ARG A 63 -5.42 10.56 6.62
CA ARG A 63 -6.44 10.33 7.65
C ARG A 63 -7.80 10.86 7.20
N LYS A 64 -7.82 12.08 6.68
CA LYS A 64 -9.05 12.75 6.25
C LYS A 64 -9.55 12.13 4.96
N ALA A 65 -8.72 12.11 3.92
CA ALA A 65 -9.11 11.70 2.58
C ALA A 65 -9.55 10.23 2.51
N ILE A 66 -8.90 9.35 3.27
CA ILE A 66 -9.14 7.89 3.21
C ILE A 66 -9.99 7.45 4.38
N PHE A 67 -9.54 7.61 5.63
CA PHE A 67 -10.20 7.01 6.80
C PHE A 67 -11.37 7.83 7.36
N LYS A 68 -11.65 9.04 6.86
CA LYS A 68 -12.89 9.77 7.19
C LYS A 68 -13.86 9.79 6.02
N GLU A 69 -13.38 10.13 4.83
CA GLU A 69 -14.23 10.40 3.66
C GLU A 69 -14.49 9.17 2.78
N PHE A 70 -13.63 8.15 2.80
CA PHE A 70 -13.72 7.01 1.88
C PHE A 70 -14.04 5.70 2.60
N VAL A 71 -13.14 5.24 3.47
CA VAL A 71 -13.29 4.06 4.35
C VAL A 71 -13.54 4.49 5.80
N GLY A 72 -14.56 5.33 6.00
CA GLY A 72 -14.94 5.82 7.32
C GLY A 72 -15.40 4.73 8.29
N ASN A 73 -15.74 5.11 9.53
CA ASN A 73 -16.14 4.19 10.63
C ASN A 73 -17.39 3.33 10.35
N LYS A 74 -18.06 3.48 9.21
CA LYS A 74 -19.18 2.61 8.80
C LYS A 74 -18.70 1.40 7.99
N ILE A 75 -17.48 1.46 7.45
CA ILE A 75 -16.89 0.41 6.64
C ILE A 75 -15.95 -0.39 7.54
N VAL A 76 -16.29 -1.65 7.72
CA VAL A 76 -15.48 -2.61 8.46
C VAL A 76 -14.32 -3.07 7.57
N LEU A 77 -13.10 -2.64 7.86
CA LEU A 77 -11.93 -3.03 7.08
C LEU A 77 -11.43 -4.42 7.49
N HIS A 78 -11.23 -5.28 6.50
CA HIS A 78 -10.75 -6.65 6.69
C HIS A 78 -9.33 -6.85 6.17
N ALA A 79 -8.89 -6.03 5.21
CA ALA A 79 -7.50 -6.05 4.79
C ALA A 79 -7.03 -4.70 4.29
N TYR A 80 -5.73 -4.44 4.43
CA TYR A 80 -5.04 -3.31 3.84
C TYR A 80 -3.81 -3.80 3.09
N VAL A 81 -3.73 -3.49 1.79
CA VAL A 81 -2.57 -3.75 0.95
C VAL A 81 -1.89 -2.43 0.60
N ASN A 82 -0.71 -2.24 1.17
CA ASN A 82 0.18 -1.15 0.86
C ASN A 82 1.05 -1.49 -0.36
N ASN A 83 0.60 -1.10 -1.54
CA ASN A 83 1.28 -1.34 -2.80
C ASN A 83 1.81 -0.05 -3.46
N ALA A 84 1.26 1.12 -3.15
CA ALA A 84 1.79 2.37 -3.70
C ALA A 84 3.27 2.56 -3.35
N ALA A 85 4.06 2.89 -4.37
CA ALA A 85 5.48 3.17 -4.22
C ALA A 85 5.93 4.19 -5.27
N MET A 86 6.96 4.94 -4.92
CA MET A 86 7.72 5.80 -5.81
C MET A 86 9.18 5.34 -5.80
N ALA A 87 9.80 5.24 -6.98
CA ALA A 87 11.22 4.98 -7.08
C ALA A 87 11.97 6.31 -7.25
N TYR A 88 13.05 6.47 -6.48
CA TYR A 88 14.07 7.48 -6.74
C TYR A 88 15.39 6.73 -6.88
N ASP A 89 15.85 6.62 -8.12
CA ASP A 89 17.13 6.05 -8.49
C ASP A 89 18.17 7.16 -8.71
N ASP A 90 19.33 6.97 -8.10
CA ASP A 90 20.55 7.75 -8.36
C ASP A 90 21.74 7.05 -7.68
N ILE A 91 22.95 7.43 -8.07
CA ILE A 91 24.13 7.06 -7.28
C ILE A 91 24.17 7.90 -5.98
N VAL A 92 24.72 7.32 -4.91
CA VAL A 92 24.70 7.95 -3.57
C VAL A 92 25.34 9.35 -3.56
N THR A 93 26.34 9.59 -4.43
CA THR A 93 27.00 10.90 -4.54
C THR A 93 26.10 12.01 -5.07
N ASN A 94 25.01 11.66 -5.77
CA ASN A 94 24.05 12.60 -6.35
C ASN A 94 22.77 12.73 -5.50
N LEU A 95 22.75 12.14 -4.31
CA LEU A 95 21.56 12.09 -3.46
C LEU A 95 20.99 13.48 -3.25
N ASN A 96 19.76 13.67 -3.71
CA ASN A 96 18.98 14.88 -3.49
C ASN A 96 18.01 14.65 -2.32
N LEU A 97 18.13 15.49 -1.29
CA LEU A 97 17.36 15.33 -0.06
C LEU A 97 15.86 15.50 -0.28
N ASP A 98 15.43 16.41 -1.16
CA ASP A 98 14.01 16.67 -1.38
C ASP A 98 13.34 15.53 -2.14
N ARG A 99 14.02 14.97 -3.16
CA ARG A 99 13.57 13.74 -3.85
C ARG A 99 13.52 12.54 -2.91
N LEU A 100 14.52 12.43 -2.01
CA LEU A 100 14.54 11.39 -0.99
C LEU A 100 13.35 11.51 -0.03
N LYS A 101 13.09 12.72 0.49
CA LYS A 101 11.94 12.99 1.37
C LYS A 101 10.63 12.65 0.69
N ALA A 102 10.40 13.14 -0.53
CA ALA A 102 9.19 12.83 -1.29
C ALA A 102 8.98 11.32 -1.48
N MET A 103 10.06 10.56 -1.71
CA MET A 103 9.98 9.10 -1.77
C MET A 103 9.66 8.47 -0.42
N TYR A 104 10.27 8.96 0.65
CA TYR A 104 10.00 8.47 2.00
C TYR A 104 8.58 8.77 2.47
N ASP A 105 8.03 9.93 2.08
CA ASP A 105 6.63 10.27 2.34
C ASP A 105 5.69 9.20 1.77
N VAL A 106 5.90 8.82 0.51
CA VAL A 106 5.07 7.80 -0.17
C VAL A 106 5.38 6.37 0.30
N ASN A 107 6.67 6.01 0.43
CA ASN A 107 7.09 4.61 0.64
C ASN A 107 7.16 4.19 2.12
N VAL A 108 7.24 5.15 3.05
CA VAL A 108 7.51 4.87 4.46
C VAL A 108 6.47 5.55 5.36
N PHE A 109 6.41 6.88 5.37
CA PHE A 109 5.58 7.61 6.34
C PHE A 109 4.09 7.39 6.11
N THR A 110 3.62 7.49 4.86
CA THR A 110 2.22 7.21 4.54
C THR A 110 1.81 5.78 4.88
N PRO A 111 2.55 4.72 4.49
CA PRO A 111 2.25 3.34 4.90
C PRO A 111 2.16 3.14 6.42
N MET A 112 3.06 3.76 7.19
CA MET A 112 3.00 3.72 8.66
C MET A 112 1.72 4.37 9.20
N MET A 113 1.37 5.55 8.67
CA MET A 113 0.15 6.26 9.07
C MET A 113 -1.12 5.51 8.65
N MET A 114 -1.14 4.96 7.46
CA MET A 114 -2.24 4.13 6.95
C MET A 114 -2.42 2.87 7.80
N THR A 115 -1.33 2.20 8.16
CA THR A 115 -1.33 1.02 9.05
C THR A 115 -1.94 1.35 10.41
N LYS A 116 -1.52 2.46 11.03
CA LYS A 116 -2.10 2.95 12.29
C LYS A 116 -3.62 3.08 12.19
N TYR A 117 -4.14 3.70 11.12
CA TYR A 117 -5.59 3.91 10.98
C TYR A 117 -6.35 2.63 10.57
N ALA A 118 -5.73 1.75 9.77
CA ALA A 118 -6.28 0.44 9.44
C ALA A 118 -6.46 -0.41 10.70
N ILE A 119 -5.43 -0.50 11.57
CA ILE A 119 -5.51 -1.19 12.86
C ILE A 119 -6.61 -0.57 13.74
N ARG A 120 -6.70 0.76 13.82
CA ARG A 120 -7.75 1.42 14.60
C ARG A 120 -9.15 1.10 14.10
N ASN A 121 -9.36 1.00 12.78
CA ASN A 121 -10.64 0.58 12.21
C ASN A 121 -10.94 -0.89 12.57
N MET A 122 -9.97 -1.79 12.42
CA MET A 122 -10.13 -3.20 12.78
C MET A 122 -10.46 -3.38 14.28
N LEU A 123 -9.81 -2.62 15.16
CA LEU A 123 -10.09 -2.60 16.59
C LEU A 123 -11.49 -2.06 16.91
N LEU A 124 -11.89 -0.96 16.27
CA LEU A 124 -13.23 -0.36 16.44
C LEU A 124 -14.34 -1.36 16.14
N HIS A 125 -14.13 -2.21 15.13
CA HIS A 125 -15.11 -3.18 14.68
C HIS A 125 -14.90 -4.59 15.21
N HIS A 126 -13.95 -4.80 16.13
CA HIS A 126 -13.58 -6.14 16.64
C HIS A 126 -13.35 -7.17 15.52
N THR A 127 -12.78 -6.72 14.41
CA THR A 127 -12.69 -7.52 13.17
C THR A 127 -11.29 -8.09 13.00
N ARG A 128 -11.23 -9.32 12.47
CA ARG A 128 -9.99 -9.91 12.00
C ARG A 128 -9.54 -9.24 10.72
N GLY A 129 -8.30 -8.77 10.71
CA GLY A 129 -7.70 -8.06 9.61
C GLY A 129 -6.42 -8.71 9.10
N ALA A 130 -6.01 -8.32 7.90
CA ALA A 130 -4.66 -8.56 7.41
C ALA A 130 -4.05 -7.27 6.87
N ILE A 131 -2.75 -7.06 7.11
CA ILE A 131 -2.01 -5.92 6.55
C ILE A 131 -0.84 -6.46 5.74
N VAL A 132 -0.74 -6.04 4.49
CA VAL A 132 0.30 -6.50 3.57
C VAL A 132 1.07 -5.30 3.06
N HIS A 133 2.38 -5.30 3.31
CA HIS A 133 3.28 -4.30 2.76
C HIS A 133 4.09 -4.88 1.61
N ILE A 134 4.00 -4.26 0.43
CA ILE A 134 4.77 -4.68 -0.74
C ILE A 134 6.20 -4.14 -0.62
N SER A 135 7.15 -5.05 -0.42
CA SER A 135 8.58 -4.75 -0.39
C SER A 135 9.21 -4.86 -1.80
N SER A 136 10.54 -4.99 -1.87
CA SER A 136 11.30 -5.23 -3.10
C SER A 136 12.54 -6.06 -2.80
N ILE A 137 12.93 -6.93 -3.74
CA ILE A 137 14.21 -7.65 -3.69
C ILE A 137 15.43 -6.70 -3.57
N SER A 138 15.28 -5.45 -4.01
CA SER A 138 16.31 -4.42 -3.85
C SER A 138 16.69 -4.17 -2.40
N ALA A 139 15.80 -4.45 -1.42
CA ALA A 139 16.10 -4.34 0.01
C ALA A 139 17.13 -5.37 0.51
N HIS A 140 17.30 -6.48 -0.20
CA HIS A 140 18.16 -7.59 0.23
C HIS A 140 19.39 -7.79 -0.68
N THR A 141 19.22 -7.65 -1.99
CA THR A 141 20.30 -7.95 -2.94
C THR A 141 21.21 -6.74 -3.18
N GLY A 142 20.67 -5.53 -3.13
CA GLY A 142 21.37 -4.30 -3.49
C GLY A 142 21.63 -4.18 -5.00
N TYR A 143 21.29 -3.03 -5.57
CA TYR A 143 21.55 -2.72 -6.98
C TYR A 143 22.16 -1.32 -7.10
N LYS A 144 23.05 -1.15 -8.08
CA LYS A 144 23.65 0.16 -8.38
C LYS A 144 22.54 1.15 -8.71
N GLY A 145 22.55 2.31 -8.06
CA GLY A 145 21.56 3.36 -8.29
C GLY A 145 20.29 3.25 -7.42
N LEU A 146 20.09 2.17 -6.67
CA LEU A 146 18.86 1.95 -5.90
C LEU A 146 19.04 2.04 -4.38
N ALA A 147 20.15 2.60 -3.90
CA ALA A 147 20.44 2.65 -2.47
C ALA A 147 19.32 3.34 -1.67
N MET A 148 18.82 4.48 -2.16
CA MET A 148 17.73 5.22 -1.51
C MET A 148 16.42 4.44 -1.52
N TYR A 149 16.05 3.84 -2.66
CA TYR A 149 14.83 3.04 -2.79
C TYR A 149 14.89 1.78 -1.91
N ALA A 150 15.99 1.04 -1.96
CA ALA A 150 16.26 -0.12 -1.12
C ALA A 150 16.17 0.21 0.36
N ALA A 151 16.73 1.36 0.80
CA ALA A 151 16.60 1.83 2.17
C ALA A 151 15.13 2.06 2.58
N SER A 152 14.30 2.65 1.70
CA SER A 152 12.87 2.86 1.99
C SER A 152 12.11 1.54 2.14
N LYS A 153 12.46 0.52 1.34
CA LYS A 153 11.85 -0.81 1.42
C LYS A 153 12.33 -1.60 2.64
N GLY A 154 13.62 -1.52 2.99
CA GLY A 154 14.15 -2.08 4.23
C GLY A 154 13.50 -1.47 5.48
N ALA A 155 13.24 -0.15 5.48
CA ALA A 155 12.50 0.50 6.56
C ALA A 155 11.07 -0.05 6.68
N LEU A 156 10.39 -0.28 5.56
CA LEU A 156 9.05 -0.84 5.55
C LEU A 156 9.01 -2.31 6.01
N GLU A 157 10.02 -3.10 5.67
CA GLU A 157 10.15 -4.49 6.15
C GLU A 157 10.35 -4.57 7.67
N ALA A 158 11.25 -3.75 8.21
CA ALA A 158 11.48 -3.67 9.65
C ALA A 158 10.18 -3.26 10.37
N PHE A 159 9.53 -2.21 9.89
CA PHE A 159 8.24 -1.76 10.42
C PHE A 159 7.17 -2.86 10.37
N SER A 160 7.07 -3.58 9.25
CA SER A 160 6.10 -4.67 9.08
C SER A 160 6.33 -5.79 10.09
N LYS A 161 7.58 -6.20 10.25
CA LYS A 161 7.96 -7.29 11.17
C LYS A 161 7.63 -6.95 12.61
N ASP A 162 7.94 -5.74 13.04
CA ASP A 162 7.69 -5.34 14.43
C ASP A 162 6.20 -5.05 14.68
N THR A 163 5.48 -4.49 13.69
CA THR A 163 4.02 -4.35 13.74
C THR A 163 3.34 -5.72 13.85
N ALA A 164 3.81 -6.72 13.09
CA ALA A 164 3.31 -8.09 13.17
C ALA A 164 3.55 -8.70 14.56
N ARG A 165 4.68 -8.40 15.19
CA ARG A 165 4.95 -8.86 16.56
C ARG A 165 4.05 -8.17 17.57
N GLU A 166 3.86 -6.86 17.46
CA GLU A 166 3.03 -6.07 18.37
C GLU A 166 1.53 -6.41 18.28
N TRP A 167 1.03 -6.68 17.06
CA TRP A 167 -0.42 -6.84 16.83
C TRP A 167 -0.84 -8.26 16.42
N GLY A 168 0.09 -9.12 16.00
CA GLY A 168 -0.21 -10.46 15.52
C GLY A 168 -0.56 -11.47 16.61
N TRP A 169 -0.19 -11.23 17.87
CA TRP A 169 -0.59 -12.10 18.98
C TRP A 169 -2.06 -11.96 19.36
N LEU A 170 -2.75 -10.91 18.92
CA LEU A 170 -4.20 -10.85 19.00
C LEU A 170 -4.70 -11.92 18.03
N ARG A 171 -4.72 -13.18 18.48
CA ARG A 171 -5.07 -14.43 17.75
C ARG A 171 -6.49 -14.43 17.17
N HIS A 172 -7.17 -13.30 17.25
CA HIS A 172 -8.47 -13.03 16.68
C HIS A 172 -8.47 -11.80 15.75
N SER A 173 -7.33 -11.21 15.34
CA SER A 173 -7.38 -9.84 14.82
C SER A 173 -6.38 -9.38 13.74
N LEU A 174 -5.13 -9.85 13.63
CA LEU A 174 -4.22 -9.31 12.59
C LEU A 174 -3.16 -10.30 12.07
N GLU A 175 -3.15 -10.56 10.76
CA GLU A 175 -2.00 -11.15 10.06
C GLU A 175 -1.27 -10.05 9.27
N CYS A 176 -0.08 -9.65 9.73
CA CYS A 176 0.77 -8.72 9.00
C CYS A 176 1.82 -9.52 8.23
N CYS A 177 1.55 -9.80 6.95
CA CYS A 177 2.45 -10.54 6.07
C CYS A 177 3.28 -9.56 5.24
N SER A 178 4.60 -9.55 5.44
CA SER A 178 5.53 -8.98 4.45
C SER A 178 5.67 -9.97 3.29
N SER A 179 4.71 -9.98 2.37
CA SER A 179 4.90 -10.70 1.11
C SER A 179 5.73 -9.83 0.18
N GLY A 180 6.99 -10.20 -0.04
CA GLY A 180 7.75 -9.69 -1.18
C GLY A 180 7.09 -10.24 -2.45
N ILE A 181 6.43 -9.38 -3.23
CA ILE A 181 6.09 -9.71 -4.61
C ILE A 181 7.37 -9.48 -5.42
N TYR A 182 7.93 -10.56 -5.95
CA TYR A 182 9.17 -10.57 -6.72
C TYR A 182 8.88 -10.21 -8.17
N GLY A 183 8.70 -8.91 -8.45
CA GLY A 183 8.66 -8.37 -9.81
C GLY A 183 10.08 -8.13 -10.33
N ASP A 184 10.37 -8.60 -11.53
CA ASP A 184 11.68 -8.50 -12.18
C ASP A 184 12.01 -7.05 -12.58
N HIS A 185 13.29 -6.70 -12.66
CA HIS A 185 13.75 -5.31 -12.86
C HIS A 185 13.18 -4.59 -14.10
N HIS A 186 12.69 -5.36 -15.09
CA HIS A 186 12.12 -4.81 -16.31
C HIS A 186 10.71 -4.23 -16.14
N GLU A 187 9.95 -4.62 -15.12
CA GLU A 187 8.59 -4.10 -14.93
C GLU A 187 8.57 -2.72 -14.28
N PHE A 188 9.60 -2.36 -13.51
CA PHE A 188 9.63 -1.08 -12.80
C PHE A 188 10.00 0.13 -13.66
N ASN A 189 10.57 -0.08 -14.86
CA ASN A 189 10.91 0.98 -15.81
C ASN A 189 9.74 1.40 -16.73
N ALA A 190 8.54 0.89 -16.48
CA ALA A 190 7.32 1.25 -17.22
C ALA A 190 6.28 2.03 -16.36
N TYR A 191 6.67 2.61 -15.22
CA TYR A 191 5.75 3.32 -14.32
C TYR A 191 6.02 4.82 -14.16
#